data_AF-A0A4Y1QXS9-F1
#
_entry.id   AF-A0A4Y1QXS9-F1
#
_cell.length_a   1.000
_cell.length_b   1.000
_cell.length_c   1.000
_cell.angle_alpha   90.00
_cell.angle_beta   90.00
_cell.angle_gamma   90.00
#
_symmetry.space_group_name_H-M   'P 1'
#
loop_
_entity.id
_entity.type
_entity.pdbx_description
1 polymer ?
#
loop_
_entity_poly.entity_id
_entity_poly.type
_entity_poly.pdbx_seq_one_letter_code
_entity_poly.pdbx_strand_id
1 'polypeptide(L)'
;ILTLVGKADTIGKADDATIRRCHVAVKNNQQPVWYFNDKISLHVFFTEDGRMKRANFLETWRSLPDSNEITRDFPGIVVSNVEATLDRLPASNTFFIAKRKHANQDVFYFSVKIPRGIPF
;
A
#
# COMPACT_ATOMS: atom_id res chain seq x y z
N ILE A 1 17.13 6.67 -6.71
CA ILE A 1 15.73 6.47 -7.17
C ILE A 1 15.24 5.24 -6.43
N LEU A 2 14.11 5.35 -5.72
CA LEU A 2 13.48 4.21 -5.06
C LEU A 2 12.53 3.55 -6.07
N THR A 3 12.75 2.27 -6.36
CA THR A 3 11.86 1.48 -7.22
C THR A 3 11.06 0.53 -6.33
N LEU A 4 9.74 0.63 -6.35
CA LEU A 4 8.86 -0.33 -5.68
C LEU A 4 8.34 -1.33 -6.70
N VAL A 5 8.47 -2.61 -6.36
CA VAL A 5 7.93 -3.74 -7.10
C VAL A 5 6.93 -4.43 -6.18
N GLY A 6 5.69 -4.60 -6.65
CA GLY A 6 4.64 -5.24 -5.87
C GLY A 6 3.69 -6.05 -6.74
N LYS A 7 3.21 -7.17 -6.21
CA LYS A 7 2.09 -7.95 -6.77
C LYS A 7 0.87 -7.82 -5.86
N ALA A 8 -0.31 -7.67 -6.46
CA ALA A 8 -1.59 -7.61 -5.75
C ALA A 8 -2.53 -8.74 -6.22
N ASP A 9 -3.29 -9.29 -5.27
CA ASP A 9 -4.25 -10.39 -5.52
C ASP A 9 -5.67 -9.88 -5.85
N THR A 10 -6.02 -8.64 -5.47
CA THR A 10 -7.42 -8.17 -5.54
C THR A 10 -7.61 -6.71 -5.93
N ILE A 11 -6.53 -5.93 -6.10
CA ILE A 11 -6.64 -4.55 -6.59
C ILE A 11 -6.79 -4.66 -8.12
N GLY A 12 -8.03 -4.74 -8.58
CA GLY A 12 -8.37 -4.70 -10.01
C GLY A 12 -7.80 -3.45 -10.67
N LYS A 13 -7.73 -3.47 -12.01
CA LYS A 13 -7.21 -2.40 -12.88
C LYS A 13 -8.05 -1.10 -12.86
N ALA A 14 -8.63 -0.73 -11.72
CA ALA A 14 -9.25 0.58 -11.54
C ALA A 14 -8.13 1.64 -11.46
N ASP A 15 -8.40 2.83 -11.99
CA ASP A 15 -7.46 3.94 -11.98
C ASP A 15 -7.29 4.47 -10.55
N ASP A 16 -6.04 4.72 -10.13
CA ASP A 16 -5.68 5.18 -8.76
C ASP A 16 -6.48 6.44 -8.31
N ALA A 17 -6.94 7.25 -9.27
CA ALA A 17 -7.76 8.43 -9.02
C ALA A 17 -9.22 8.12 -8.63
N THR A 18 -9.76 6.96 -8.98
CA THR A 18 -11.12 6.54 -8.63
C THR A 18 -11.15 5.80 -7.30
N ILE A 19 -10.17 4.93 -7.07
CA ILE A 19 -10.04 4.07 -5.88
C ILE A 19 -10.01 4.89 -4.56
N ARG A 20 -9.51 6.13 -4.58
CA ARG A 20 -9.26 6.91 -3.36
C ARG A 20 -10.29 8.00 -3.06
N ARG A 21 -11.35 8.16 -3.87
CA ARG A 21 -12.33 9.26 -3.69
C ARG A 21 -13.35 8.96 -2.61
N CYS A 22 -13.54 9.90 -1.69
CA CYS A 22 -14.58 9.86 -0.65
C CYS A 22 -15.57 11.01 -0.86
N HIS A 23 -16.86 10.68 -0.93
CA HIS A 23 -17.93 11.67 -0.96
C HIS A 23 -18.50 11.82 0.44
N VAL A 24 -18.49 13.05 0.97
CA VAL A 24 -18.90 13.35 2.33
C VAL A 24 -20.07 14.33 2.29
N ALA A 25 -21.13 14.03 3.04
CA ALA A 25 -22.24 14.93 3.26
C ALA A 25 -22.30 15.34 4.74
N VAL A 26 -22.28 16.64 5.02
CA VAL A 26 -22.34 17.18 6.39
C VAL A 26 -23.66 17.93 6.55
N LYS A 27 -24.48 17.52 7.52
CA LYS A 27 -25.74 18.17 7.85
C LYS A 27 -25.67 18.74 9.26
N ASN A 28 -26.07 19.99 9.43
CA ASN A 28 -26.35 20.56 10.74
C ASN A 28 -27.82 21.01 10.80
N ASN A 29 -28.30 21.36 11.99
CA ASN A 29 -29.71 21.74 12.20
C ASN A 29 -30.04 23.19 11.76
N GLN A 30 -29.03 23.99 11.40
CA GLN A 30 -29.18 25.43 11.16
C GLN A 30 -28.97 25.82 9.69
N GLN A 31 -28.39 24.95 8.87
CA GLN A 31 -27.95 25.21 7.51
C GLN A 31 -28.25 24.01 6.58
N PRO A 32 -28.29 24.24 5.26
CA PRO A 32 -28.43 23.17 4.27
C PRO A 32 -27.30 22.13 4.34
N VAL A 33 -27.56 20.93 3.82
CA VAL A 33 -26.55 19.86 3.71
C VAL A 33 -25.42 20.32 2.80
N TRP A 34 -24.18 20.17 3.24
CA TRP A 34 -22.99 20.42 2.44
C TRP A 34 -22.37 19.13 1.94
N TYR A 35 -21.87 19.17 0.71
CA TYR A 35 -21.23 18.04 0.05
C TYR A 35 -19.77 18.36 -0.24
N PHE A 36 -18.89 17.43 0.08
CA PHE A 36 -17.45 17.51 -0.13
C PHE A 36 -16.95 16.27 -0.87
N ASN A 37 -15.86 16.43 -1.60
CA ASN A 37 -15.09 15.33 -2.16
C ASN A 37 -13.67 15.43 -1.62
N ASP A 38 -13.13 14.33 -1.14
CA ASP A 38 -11.76 14.24 -0.66
C ASP A 38 -11.07 12.96 -1.13
N LYS A 39 -9.75 12.90 -0.98
CA LYS A 39 -8.92 11.74 -1.33
C LYS A 39 -8.39 11.08 -0.07
N ILE A 40 -8.71 9.80 0.13
CA ILE A 40 -8.21 9.01 1.24
C ILE A 40 -6.83 8.46 0.90
N SER A 41 -5.87 8.60 1.83
CA SER A 41 -4.57 7.95 1.70
C SER A 41 -4.71 6.43 1.85
N LEU A 42 -4.20 5.67 0.88
CA LEU A 42 -4.39 4.21 0.80
C LEU A 42 -3.95 3.45 2.07
N HIS A 43 -2.88 3.92 2.74
CA HIS A 43 -2.35 3.26 3.94
C HIS A 43 -3.32 3.24 5.12
N VAL A 44 -4.34 4.13 5.13
CA VAL A 44 -5.39 4.14 6.16
C VAL A 44 -6.22 2.85 6.15
N PHE A 45 -6.24 2.13 5.03
CA PHE A 45 -6.95 0.86 4.89
C PHE A 45 -6.10 -0.37 5.19
N PHE A 46 -4.82 -0.20 5.53
CA PHE A 46 -3.96 -1.33 5.87
C PHE A 46 -4.35 -1.90 7.24
N THR A 47 -4.57 -3.20 7.30
CA THR A 47 -5.03 -3.89 8.50
C THR A 47 -3.89 -4.59 9.23
N GLU A 48 -4.05 -4.75 10.55
CA GLU A 48 -3.04 -5.39 11.43
C GLU A 48 -2.78 -6.86 11.05
N ASP A 49 -3.80 -7.54 10.50
CA ASP A 49 -3.69 -8.90 9.98
C ASP A 49 -2.97 -9.01 8.62
N GLY A 50 -2.37 -7.90 8.16
CA GLY A 50 -1.50 -7.87 6.98
C GLY A 50 -0.09 -8.39 7.20
N ARG A 51 0.28 -8.74 8.43
CA ARG A 51 1.58 -9.33 8.74
C ARG A 51 1.65 -10.77 8.24
N MET A 52 2.60 -11.04 7.35
CA MET A 52 2.78 -12.36 6.75
C MET A 52 4.06 -13.04 7.24
N LYS A 53 4.03 -14.38 7.39
CA LYS A 53 5.26 -15.16 7.59
C LYS A 53 6.04 -15.26 6.27
N ARG A 54 7.36 -15.29 6.35
CA ARG A 54 8.23 -15.33 5.15
C ARG A 54 7.94 -16.51 4.21
N ALA A 55 7.64 -17.70 4.73
CA ALA A 55 7.31 -18.86 3.91
C ALA A 55 6.04 -18.62 3.08
N ASN A 56 4.97 -18.18 3.74
CA ASN A 56 3.70 -17.85 3.09
C ASN A 56 3.87 -16.72 2.05
N PHE A 57 4.70 -15.71 2.34
CA PHE A 57 4.97 -14.63 1.39
C PHE A 57 5.56 -15.13 0.07
N LEU A 58 6.57 -16.01 0.13
CA LEU A 58 7.21 -16.54 -1.06
C LEU A 58 6.28 -17.44 -1.87
N GLU A 59 5.44 -18.22 -1.19
CA GLU A 59 4.42 -19.05 -1.83
C GLU A 59 3.40 -18.18 -2.57
N THR A 60 2.80 -17.20 -1.88
CA THR A 60 1.83 -16.26 -2.47
C THR A 60 2.45 -15.45 -3.61
N TRP A 61 3.70 -14.98 -3.47
CA TRP A 61 4.36 -14.20 -4.52
C TRP A 61 4.55 -15.02 -5.81
N ARG A 62 4.86 -16.32 -5.67
CA ARG A 62 5.03 -17.24 -6.80
C ARG A 62 3.71 -17.66 -7.42
N SER A 63 2.63 -17.74 -6.65
CA SER A 63 1.31 -18.12 -7.16
C SER A 63 0.64 -17.01 -7.96
N LEU A 64 0.99 -15.74 -7.72
CA LEU A 64 0.41 -14.61 -8.44
C LEU A 64 1.00 -14.45 -9.85
N PRO A 65 0.16 -14.22 -10.89
CA PRO A 65 0.62 -13.96 -12.25
C PRO A 65 1.57 -12.75 -12.32
N ASP A 66 2.55 -12.80 -13.21
CA ASP A 66 3.48 -11.67 -13.44
C ASP A 66 2.76 -10.43 -13.98
N SER A 67 1.59 -10.59 -14.63
CA SER A 67 0.73 -9.48 -15.04
C SER A 67 0.22 -8.62 -13.88
N ASN A 68 0.27 -9.13 -12.64
CA ASN A 68 -0.12 -8.41 -11.44
C ASN A 68 1.07 -7.67 -10.82
N GLU A 69 2.28 -7.85 -11.35
CA GLU A 69 3.46 -7.12 -10.92
C GLU A 69 3.47 -5.73 -11.53
N ILE A 70 3.51 -4.72 -10.66
CA ILE A 70 3.60 -3.33 -11.06
C ILE A 70 4.90 -2.76 -10.50
N THR A 71 5.70 -2.19 -11.40
CA THR A 71 6.94 -1.48 -11.07
C THR A 71 6.71 0.02 -11.15
N ARG A 72 7.11 0.75 -10.11
CA ARG A 72 7.03 2.22 -10.05
C ARG A 72 8.33 2.81 -9.52
N ASP A 73 8.82 3.84 -10.21
CA ASP A 73 9.95 4.64 -9.76
C ASP A 73 9.47 5.90 -9.04
N PHE A 74 10.11 6.20 -7.91
CA PHE A 74 9.85 7.40 -7.12
C PHE A 74 11.07 8.34 -7.18
N PRO A 75 11.13 9.24 -8.17
CA PRO A 75 12.15 10.27 -8.20
C PRO A 75 11.97 11.22 -7.01
N GLY A 76 13.07 11.63 -6.39
CA GLY A 76 13.06 12.58 -5.27
C GLY A 76 12.84 11.99 -3.87
N ILE A 77 12.55 10.68 -3.74
CA ILE A 77 12.57 10.02 -2.44
C ILE A 77 13.99 9.56 -2.12
N VAL A 78 14.55 10.05 -1.02
CA VAL A 78 15.84 9.64 -0.47
C VAL A 78 15.60 9.01 0.90
N VAL A 79 15.88 7.71 1.04
CA VAL A 79 15.88 7.01 2.32
C VAL A 79 17.26 7.18 2.94
N SER A 80 17.40 8.09 3.89
CA SER A 80 18.68 8.40 4.55
C SER A 80 19.05 7.38 5.64
N ASN A 81 18.05 6.78 6.28
CA ASN A 81 18.23 5.77 7.32
C ASN A 81 17.20 4.65 7.12
N VAL A 82 17.71 3.48 6.75
CA VAL A 82 16.89 2.30 6.46
C VAL A 82 16.25 1.78 7.75
N GLU A 83 17.02 1.66 8.83
CA GLU A 83 16.59 1.14 10.11
C GLU A 83 15.44 1.97 10.69
N ALA A 84 15.60 3.30 10.74
CA ALA A 84 14.56 4.22 11.19
C ALA A 84 13.29 4.16 10.32
N THR A 85 13.44 3.85 9.03
CA THR A 85 12.30 3.67 8.13
C THR A 85 11.58 2.35 8.43
N LEU A 86 12.32 1.26 8.62
CA LEU A 86 11.77 -0.04 9.00
C LEU A 86 11.07 -0.01 10.36
N ASP A 87 11.54 0.81 11.30
CA ASP A 87 10.89 0.99 12.61
C ASP A 87 9.58 1.79 12.51
N ARG A 88 9.46 2.69 11.53
CA ARG A 88 8.27 3.53 11.34
C ARG A 88 7.15 2.82 10.57
N LEU A 89 7.48 2.00 9.58
CA LEU A 89 6.51 1.35 8.69
C LEU A 89 5.45 0.48 9.40
N PRO A 90 5.74 -0.23 10.51
CA PRO A 90 4.74 -0.96 11.28
C PRO A 90 3.62 -0.09 11.83
N ALA A 91 3.88 1.20 12.12
CA ALA A 91 2.85 2.13 12.60
C ALA A 91 1.76 2.43 11.55
N SER A 92 2.03 2.14 10.26
CA SER A 92 1.05 2.22 9.18
C SER A 92 0.61 0.84 8.68
N ASN A 93 0.77 -0.22 9.48
CA ASN A 93 0.47 -1.60 9.09
C ASN A 93 1.22 -2.07 7.82
N THR A 94 2.44 -1.57 7.61
CA THR A 94 3.36 -2.05 6.57
C THR A 94 4.43 -2.93 7.22
N PHE A 95 4.44 -4.21 6.89
CA PHE A 95 5.25 -5.19 7.61
C PHE A 95 6.45 -5.66 6.77
N PHE A 96 7.65 -5.51 7.31
CA PHE A 96 8.86 -6.01 6.69
C PHE A 96 8.90 -7.55 6.69
N ILE A 97 9.26 -8.15 5.55
CA ILE A 97 9.35 -9.60 5.36
C ILE A 97 10.81 -10.05 5.21
N ALA A 98 11.53 -9.41 4.28
CA ALA A 98 12.88 -9.81 3.92
C ALA A 98 13.65 -8.67 3.24
N LYS A 99 14.97 -8.72 3.35
CA LYS A 99 15.91 -7.89 2.60
C LYS A 99 16.75 -8.81 1.73
N ARG A 100 16.98 -8.43 0.47
CA ARG A 100 17.87 -9.12 -0.46
C ARG A 100 18.82 -8.12 -1.11
N LYS A 101 20.08 -8.49 -1.27
CA LYS A 101 20.99 -7.78 -2.16
C LYS A 101 20.76 -8.23 -3.60
N HIS A 102 20.48 -7.29 -4.48
CA HIS A 102 20.37 -7.52 -5.92
C HIS A 102 21.31 -6.55 -6.64
N ALA A 103 22.37 -7.08 -7.24
CA ALA A 103 23.50 -6.29 -7.73
C ALA A 103 24.01 -5.32 -6.63
N ASN A 104 24.05 -4.02 -6.91
CA ASN A 104 24.48 -2.98 -5.97
C ASN A 104 23.31 -2.30 -5.24
N GLN A 105 22.14 -2.94 -5.20
CA GLN A 105 20.93 -2.40 -4.59
C GLN A 105 20.40 -3.31 -3.49
N ASP A 106 19.92 -2.69 -2.42
CA ASP A 106 19.15 -3.36 -1.39
C ASP A 106 17.67 -3.37 -1.79
N VAL A 107 17.09 -4.56 -1.88
CA VAL A 107 15.68 -4.79 -2.18
C VAL A 107 14.98 -5.22 -0.91
N PHE A 108 13.91 -4.51 -0.55
CA PHE A 108 13.11 -4.77 0.65
C PHE A 108 11.74 -5.29 0.25
N TYR A 109 11.33 -6.39 0.88
CA TYR A 109 10.03 -7.01 0.69
C TYR A 109 9.14 -6.68 1.88
N PHE A 110 7.92 -6.24 1.58
CA PHE A 110 6.91 -5.88 2.57
C PHE A 110 5.59 -6.60 2.30
N SER A 111 4.80 -6.82 3.34
CA SER A 111 3.41 -7.25 3.24
C SER A 111 2.47 -6.21 3.83
N VAL A 112 1.33 -6.04 3.17
CA VAL A 112 0.19 -5.23 3.62
C VAL A 112 -1.07 -6.02 3.27
N LYS A 113 -2.17 -5.75 3.97
CA LYS A 113 -3.48 -6.31 3.64
C LYS A 113 -4.51 -5.20 3.66
N ILE A 114 -5.39 -5.24 2.67
CA ILE A 114 -6.56 -4.38 2.56
C ILE A 114 -7.77 -5.30 2.71
N PRO A 115 -8.75 -4.96 3.57
CA PRO A 115 -9.92 -5.81 3.78
C PRO A 115 -10.77 -5.86 2.51
N ARG A 116 -11.41 -7.01 2.29
CA ARG A 116 -12.33 -7.20 1.16
C ARG A 116 -13.57 -6.35 1.38
N GLY A 117 -14.12 -5.80 0.29
CA GLY A 117 -15.35 -5.01 0.32
C GLY A 117 -15.16 -3.51 0.54
N ILE A 118 -13.93 -3.01 0.51
CA ILE A 118 -13.70 -1.58 0.27
C ILE A 118 -14.04 -1.32 -1.21
N PRO A 119 -15.05 -0.48 -1.51
CA PRO A 119 -15.39 -0.16 -2.88
C PRO A 119 -14.29 0.75 -3.44
N PHE A 120 -13.52 0.22 -4.39
CA PHE A 120 -12.52 0.96 -5.16
C PHE A 120 -12.82 0.88 -6.64
#